data_AF-A0A257LWN7-F1
#
_entry.id   AF-A0A257LWN7-F1
#
_cell.length_a   1.000
_cell.length_b   1.000
_cell.length_c   1.000
_cell.angle_alpha   90.00
_cell.angle_beta   90.00
_cell.angle_gamma   90.00
#
_symmetry.space_group_name_H-M   'P 1'
#
loop_
_entity.id
_entity.type
_entity.pdbx_description
1 polymer ?
#
loop_
_entity_poly.entity_id
_entity_poly.type
_entity_poly.pdbx_seq_one_letter_code
_entity_poly.pdbx_strand_id
1 'polypeptide(L)'
;MRWIGSDEAGKGDYFGGLAVAAVFLDDEKLPELEKLPIKESKKVTDAQAIYLSEEIKNLCVHEICYLAPTEYNKLYSRTPNLNHILAWLHSRVVMKLLNSVGSCDRIVIDQFADPDFIKTYFPKEVPLVIHPHGEEELAVMLASLLARATFLEQLNKLSESEGVVLPKGASTEVELVGKEFVLTKGEHALGRVAKLHFKTTEKLLTTAPHRLWAPWRVEYITGPRKGGCIFCEALKNMGKSYVLYCSEWAFVVMNIFPYNNGHLMVAPTRHIGELRELTTEELVEVGRLVQASVEILRKVMHPHGFNIGINVGKVAGAGVVDHIHVHIVPRWLGDTNFMPVIGDTKVVSAALDKIYGMLKPEFDKLKL
;
A
#
# COMPACT_ATOMS: atom_id res chain seq x y z
N MET A 1 -14.81 43.25 19.37
CA MET A 1 -14.32 42.06 20.07
C MET A 1 -12.99 41.66 19.44
N ARG A 2 -12.07 41.11 20.24
CA ARG A 2 -10.77 40.60 19.84
C ARG A 2 -10.66 39.16 20.33
N TRP A 3 -10.45 38.17 19.46
CA TRP A 3 -10.40 36.78 19.90
C TRP A 3 -9.40 35.96 19.09
N ILE A 4 -8.96 34.87 19.71
CA ILE A 4 -8.07 33.90 19.08
C ILE A 4 -8.85 32.61 18.87
N GLY A 5 -8.83 32.07 17.66
CA GLY A 5 -9.28 30.71 17.36
C GLY A 5 -8.09 29.79 17.13
N SER A 6 -8.15 28.53 17.57
CA SER A 6 -7.13 27.53 17.22
C SER A 6 -7.73 26.18 16.87
N ASP A 7 -7.08 25.49 15.94
CA ASP A 7 -7.48 24.14 15.48
C ASP A 7 -6.25 23.34 14.99
N GLU A 8 -6.42 22.04 14.83
CA GLU A 8 -5.37 21.10 14.40
C GLU A 8 -5.67 20.32 13.12
N ALA A 9 -4.62 19.79 12.49
CA ALA A 9 -4.70 18.83 11.40
C ALA A 9 -3.63 17.74 11.52
N GLY A 10 -3.92 16.54 11.02
CA GLY A 10 -3.00 15.40 11.05
C GLY A 10 -3.19 14.46 12.25
N LYS A 11 -4.20 14.68 13.12
CA LYS A 11 -4.42 13.84 14.31
C LYS A 11 -4.78 12.39 13.98
N GLY A 12 -5.52 12.18 12.89
CA GLY A 12 -5.98 10.86 12.44
C GLY A 12 -5.13 10.25 11.33
N ASP A 13 -4.11 10.96 10.87
CA ASP A 13 -3.25 10.55 9.77
C ASP A 13 -2.04 9.78 10.30
N TYR A 14 -1.80 8.58 9.77
CA TYR A 14 -0.67 7.75 10.17
C TYR A 14 0.66 8.37 9.72
N PHE A 15 0.74 8.75 8.45
CA PHE A 15 1.88 9.47 7.89
C PHE A 15 1.78 10.97 8.19
N GLY A 16 2.96 11.61 8.28
CA GLY A 16 3.09 13.01 8.63
C GLY A 16 2.99 13.27 10.14
N GLY A 17 3.30 14.51 10.49
CA GLY A 17 3.25 15.04 11.85
C GLY A 17 1.87 15.54 12.25
N LEU A 18 1.86 16.50 13.17
CA LEU A 18 0.67 17.18 13.67
C LEU A 18 0.85 18.69 13.46
N ALA A 19 -0.09 19.33 12.78
CA ALA A 19 -0.10 20.78 12.60
C ALA A 19 -1.14 21.40 13.52
N VAL A 20 -0.80 22.49 14.20
CA VAL A 20 -1.73 23.30 14.98
C VAL A 20 -1.54 24.75 14.56
N ALA A 21 -2.64 25.45 14.33
CA ALA A 21 -2.63 26.87 13.99
C ALA A 21 -3.52 27.66 14.95
N ALA A 22 -3.19 28.94 15.11
CA ALA A 22 -4.01 29.91 15.81
C ALA A 22 -4.14 31.18 14.96
N VAL A 23 -5.33 31.77 14.93
CA VAL A 23 -5.65 32.98 14.19
C VAL A 23 -6.27 33.99 15.13
N PHE A 24 -5.76 35.23 15.09
CA PHE A 24 -6.29 36.36 15.81
C PHE A 24 -7.22 37.16 14.90
N LEU A 25 -8.43 37.44 15.40
CA LEU A 25 -9.41 38.30 14.75
C LEU A 25 -9.81 39.46 15.66
N ASP A 26 -10.16 40.56 15.02
CA ASP A 26 -10.88 41.69 15.60
C ASP A 26 -12.10 42.01 14.73
N ASP A 27 -13.05 42.76 15.27
CA ASP A 27 -14.27 43.16 14.53
C ASP A 27 -13.93 43.95 13.26
N GLU A 28 -12.79 44.66 13.23
CA GLU A 28 -12.37 45.49 12.10
C GLU A 28 -12.07 44.66 10.85
N LYS A 29 -11.57 43.42 11.02
CA LYS A 29 -11.24 42.51 9.92
C LYS A 29 -12.41 41.70 9.36
N LEU A 30 -13.55 41.67 10.04
CA LEU A 30 -14.71 40.87 9.61
C LEU A 30 -15.18 41.18 8.18
N PRO A 31 -15.33 42.44 7.74
CA PRO A 31 -15.82 42.75 6.39
C PRO A 31 -14.87 42.31 5.26
N GLU A 32 -13.57 42.20 5.53
CA GLU A 32 -12.60 41.69 4.56
C GLU A 32 -12.66 40.17 4.46
N LEU A 33 -12.87 39.49 5.60
CA LEU A 33 -12.95 38.04 5.69
C LEU A 33 -14.25 37.46 5.14
N GLU A 34 -15.37 38.19 5.22
CA GLU A 34 -16.65 37.81 4.61
C GLU A 34 -16.59 37.68 3.07
N LYS A 35 -15.60 38.33 2.43
CA LYS A 35 -15.36 38.23 0.99
C LYS A 35 -14.70 36.91 0.59
N LEU A 36 -14.08 36.22 1.53
CA LEU A 36 -13.43 34.94 1.27
C LEU A 36 -14.50 33.83 1.14
N PRO A 37 -14.35 32.88 0.22
CA PRO A 37 -15.34 31.82 -0.01
C PRO A 37 -15.23 30.68 1.03
N ILE A 38 -15.36 31.00 2.32
CA ILE A 38 -15.00 30.11 3.45
C ILE A 38 -16.23 29.41 4.08
N LYS A 39 -17.45 29.67 3.60
CA LYS A 39 -18.71 29.35 4.30
C LYS A 39 -18.90 27.90 4.79
N GLU A 40 -18.17 26.89 4.29
CA GLU A 40 -18.21 25.52 4.86
C GLU A 40 -16.86 24.78 4.74
N SER A 41 -16.04 24.76 5.80
CA SER A 41 -14.71 24.10 5.84
C SER A 41 -14.73 22.61 5.47
N LYS A 42 -15.85 21.90 5.71
CA LYS A 42 -15.99 20.46 5.44
C LYS A 42 -16.12 20.08 3.96
N LYS A 43 -16.37 21.05 3.06
CA LYS A 43 -16.42 20.82 1.60
C LYS A 43 -15.22 21.41 0.86
N VAL A 44 -14.25 21.96 1.58
CA VAL A 44 -13.03 22.54 1.00
C VAL A 44 -12.08 21.41 0.56
N THR A 45 -11.73 21.42 -0.72
CA THR A 45 -10.73 20.49 -1.29
C THR A 45 -9.32 20.83 -0.78
N ASP A 46 -8.37 19.90 -0.89
CA ASP A 46 -6.99 20.15 -0.46
C ASP A 46 -6.36 21.33 -1.21
N ALA A 47 -6.64 21.47 -2.51
CA ALA A 47 -6.18 22.60 -3.32
C ALA A 47 -6.79 23.93 -2.84
N GLN A 48 -8.07 23.94 -2.50
CA GLN A 48 -8.72 25.14 -1.95
C GLN A 48 -8.18 25.48 -0.56
N ALA A 49 -7.88 24.49 0.29
CA ALA A 49 -7.30 24.74 1.60
C ALA A 49 -5.93 25.42 1.50
N ILE A 50 -5.07 24.96 0.58
CA ILE A 50 -3.75 25.57 0.32
C ILE A 50 -3.93 27.00 -0.21
N TYR A 51 -4.78 27.20 -1.23
CA TYR A 51 -5.05 28.53 -1.78
C TYR A 51 -5.57 29.52 -0.73
N LEU A 52 -6.59 29.12 0.04
CA LEU A 52 -7.16 29.96 1.10
C LEU A 52 -6.16 30.24 2.21
N SER A 53 -5.23 29.32 2.50
CA SER A 53 -4.24 29.53 3.54
C SER A 53 -3.32 30.71 3.25
N GLU A 54 -2.95 30.94 1.99
CA GLU A 54 -2.12 32.08 1.60
C GLU A 54 -2.87 33.41 1.80
N GLU A 55 -4.14 33.46 1.38
CA GLU A 55 -4.99 34.63 1.61
C GLU A 55 -5.16 34.93 3.11
N ILE A 56 -5.39 33.89 3.92
CA ILE A 56 -5.53 34.03 5.38
C ILE A 56 -4.21 34.50 6.00
N LYS A 57 -3.06 33.98 5.58
CA LYS A 57 -1.74 34.41 6.08
C LYS A 57 -1.48 35.89 5.80
N ASN A 58 -1.96 36.39 4.66
CA ASN A 58 -1.82 37.80 4.27
C ASN A 58 -2.77 38.73 5.06
N LEU A 59 -3.99 38.27 5.36
CA LEU A 59 -5.02 39.10 5.98
C LEU A 59 -5.00 39.05 7.52
N CYS A 60 -4.63 37.91 8.12
CA CYS A 60 -4.77 37.66 9.55
C CYS A 60 -3.42 37.53 10.26
N VAL A 61 -3.36 38.04 11.50
CA VAL A 61 -2.25 37.73 12.39
C VAL A 61 -2.45 36.30 12.89
N HIS A 62 -1.44 35.46 12.74
CA HIS A 62 -1.57 34.03 12.99
C HIS A 62 -0.26 33.43 13.50
N GLU A 63 -0.35 32.25 14.09
CA GLU A 63 0.77 31.42 14.48
C GLU A 63 0.53 29.98 14.09
N ILE A 64 1.57 29.28 13.63
CA ILE A 64 1.48 27.90 13.17
C ILE A 64 2.64 27.11 13.80
N CYS A 65 2.34 25.92 14.30
CA CYS A 65 3.33 24.97 14.77
C CYS A 65 3.11 23.61 14.11
N TYR A 66 4.17 23.05 13.52
CA TYR A 66 4.18 21.70 13.00
C TYR A 66 5.11 20.82 13.84
N LEU A 67 4.55 19.75 14.40
CA LEU A 67 5.29 18.74 15.13
C LEU A 67 5.58 17.57 14.18
N ALA A 68 6.80 17.53 13.64
CA ALA A 68 7.25 16.50 12.70
C ALA A 68 7.19 15.08 13.32
N PRO A 69 7.07 14.01 12.51
CA PRO A 69 6.94 12.63 13.02
C PRO A 69 8.02 12.22 14.01
N THR A 70 9.27 12.60 13.77
CA THR A 70 10.41 12.31 14.66
C THR A 70 10.22 12.89 16.06
N GLU A 71 9.86 14.16 16.15
CA GLU A 71 9.61 14.86 17.42
C GLU A 71 8.31 14.42 18.07
N TYR A 72 7.29 14.14 17.25
CA TYR A 72 6.02 13.56 17.70
C TYR A 72 6.25 12.24 18.44
N ASN A 73 7.00 11.31 17.84
CA ASN A 73 7.26 10.00 18.41
C ASN A 73 8.09 10.10 19.71
N LYS A 74 9.04 11.05 19.79
CA LYS A 74 9.80 11.33 21.02
C LYS A 74 8.91 11.88 22.14
N LEU A 75 7.96 12.74 21.81
CA LEU A 75 7.05 13.32 22.81
C LEU A 75 6.04 12.27 23.28
N TYR A 76 5.47 11.51 22.35
CA TYR A 76 4.51 10.45 22.66
C TYR A 76 5.12 9.35 23.54
N SER A 77 6.39 8.98 23.33
CA SER A 77 7.04 7.97 24.17
C SER A 77 7.23 8.43 25.63
N ARG A 78 7.33 9.75 25.87
CA ARG A 78 7.41 10.34 27.22
C ARG A 78 6.04 10.56 27.84
N THR A 79 5.05 10.89 27.02
CA THR A 79 3.68 11.16 27.45
C THR A 79 2.73 10.47 26.46
N PRO A 80 2.37 9.19 26.71
CA PRO A 80 1.63 8.34 25.76
C PRO A 80 0.14 8.67 25.75
N ASN A 81 -0.18 9.94 25.52
CA ASN A 81 -1.53 10.45 25.42
C ASN A 81 -1.55 11.64 24.46
N LEU A 82 -2.22 11.45 23.32
CA LEU A 82 -2.34 12.45 22.26
C LEU A 82 -2.97 13.76 22.77
N ASN A 83 -3.89 13.69 23.72
CA ASN A 83 -4.59 14.86 24.22
C ASN A 83 -3.65 15.80 25.00
N HIS A 84 -2.63 15.27 25.69
CA HIS A 84 -1.59 16.10 26.31
C HIS A 84 -0.75 16.83 25.27
N ILE A 85 -0.41 16.15 24.17
CA ILE A 85 0.37 16.74 23.06
C ILE A 85 -0.43 17.85 22.40
N LEU A 86 -1.71 17.61 22.12
CA LEU A 86 -2.62 18.60 21.54
C LEU A 86 -2.77 19.80 22.47
N ALA A 87 -3.16 19.61 23.73
CA ALA A 87 -3.35 20.71 24.66
C ALA A 87 -2.08 21.56 24.84
N TRP A 88 -0.91 20.92 24.89
CA TRP A 88 0.38 21.63 24.91
C TRP A 88 0.64 22.43 23.62
N LEU A 89 0.42 21.86 22.44
CA LEU A 89 0.64 22.55 21.17
C LEU A 89 -0.32 23.73 20.99
N HIS A 90 -1.61 23.54 21.27
CA HIS A 90 -2.61 24.62 21.19
C HIS A 90 -2.26 25.76 22.15
N SER A 91 -1.95 25.44 23.42
CA SER A 91 -1.50 26.47 24.38
C SER A 91 -0.25 27.19 23.87
N ARG A 92 0.74 26.47 23.33
CA ARG A 92 1.96 27.06 22.80
C ARG A 92 1.69 28.05 21.65
N VAL A 93 0.89 27.68 20.65
CA VAL A 93 0.60 28.58 19.52
C VAL A 93 -0.26 29.77 19.96
N VAL A 94 -1.25 29.55 20.82
CA VAL A 94 -2.13 30.61 21.33
C VAL A 94 -1.34 31.59 22.19
N MET A 95 -0.47 31.12 23.10
CA MET A 95 0.36 31.99 23.93
C MET A 95 1.36 32.79 23.11
N LYS A 96 1.97 32.18 22.09
CA LYS A 96 2.87 32.89 21.17
C LYS A 96 2.13 34.00 20.42
N LEU A 97 0.92 33.70 19.94
CA LEU A 97 0.09 34.67 19.24
C LEU A 97 -0.39 35.78 20.19
N LEU A 98 -0.83 35.43 21.41
CA LEU A 98 -1.26 36.38 22.44
C LEU A 98 -0.14 37.37 22.79
N ASN A 99 1.09 36.89 22.94
CA ASN A 99 2.27 37.73 23.18
C ASN A 99 2.54 38.70 22.01
N SER A 100 2.22 38.31 20.77
CA SER A 100 2.39 39.14 19.57
C SER A 100 1.31 40.24 19.47
N VAL A 101 0.06 39.90 19.80
CA VAL A 101 -1.09 40.82 19.66
C VAL A 101 -1.39 41.63 20.93
N GLY A 102 -0.74 41.30 22.05
CA GLY A 102 -0.86 41.97 23.34
C GLY A 102 -2.01 41.46 24.22
N SER A 103 -3.25 41.54 23.73
CA SER A 103 -4.44 41.08 24.48
C SER A 103 -5.56 40.60 23.56
N CYS A 104 -6.43 39.75 24.10
CA CYS A 104 -7.70 39.36 23.49
C CYS A 104 -8.79 39.18 24.55
N ASP A 105 -10.05 39.28 24.14
CA ASP A 105 -11.23 39.15 25.00
C ASP A 105 -11.56 37.69 25.32
N ARG A 106 -11.26 36.77 24.39
CA ARG A 106 -11.48 35.33 24.54
C ARG A 106 -10.58 34.50 23.64
N ILE A 107 -10.36 33.25 24.04
CA ILE A 107 -9.75 32.19 23.23
C ILE A 107 -10.84 31.17 22.93
N VAL A 108 -10.94 30.72 21.68
CA VAL A 108 -11.89 29.72 21.23
C VAL A 108 -11.12 28.53 20.65
N ILE A 109 -11.46 27.33 21.10
CA ILE A 109 -10.85 26.09 20.62
C ILE A 109 -11.91 25.02 20.35
N ASP A 110 -11.67 24.19 19.35
CA ASP A 110 -12.49 22.99 19.14
C ASP A 110 -12.23 21.96 20.25
N GLN A 111 -13.28 21.23 20.62
CA GLN A 111 -13.20 20.27 21.71
C GLN A 111 -12.58 18.95 21.24
N PHE A 112 -11.26 18.77 21.44
CA PHE A 112 -10.56 17.52 21.15
C PHE A 112 -10.41 16.58 22.37
N ALA A 113 -10.68 17.06 23.58
CA ALA A 113 -10.54 16.32 24.83
C ALA A 113 -11.52 16.83 25.91
N ASP A 114 -11.39 16.31 27.13
CA ASP A 114 -12.14 16.80 28.29
C ASP A 114 -11.87 18.31 28.51
N PRO A 115 -12.90 19.16 28.66
CA PRO A 115 -12.72 20.61 28.77
C PRO A 115 -11.90 21.04 29.99
N ASP A 116 -12.07 20.38 31.13
CA ASP A 116 -11.35 20.74 32.35
C ASP A 116 -9.89 20.35 32.26
N PHE A 117 -9.60 19.21 31.63
CA PHE A 117 -8.24 18.84 31.23
C PHE A 117 -7.60 19.91 30.33
N ILE A 118 -8.27 20.35 29.27
CA ILE A 118 -7.69 21.34 28.35
C ILE A 118 -7.40 22.66 29.06
N LYS A 119 -8.33 23.15 29.90
CA LYS A 119 -8.14 24.39 30.67
C LYS A 119 -6.87 24.40 31.52
N THR A 120 -6.36 23.25 31.97
CA THR A 120 -5.11 23.18 32.74
C THR A 120 -3.87 23.65 31.97
N TYR A 121 -3.93 23.69 30.63
CA TYR A 121 -2.83 24.10 29.76
C TYR A 121 -2.85 25.58 29.42
N PHE A 122 -3.95 26.29 29.67
CA PHE A 122 -4.15 27.68 29.24
C PHE A 122 -4.08 28.66 30.42
N PRO A 123 -3.72 29.93 30.16
CA PRO A 123 -3.79 30.99 31.16
C PRO A 123 -5.21 31.18 31.68
N LYS A 124 -5.36 31.56 32.95
CA LYS A 124 -6.66 31.81 33.58
C LYS A 124 -7.16 33.24 33.36
N GLU A 125 -6.26 34.12 32.92
CA GLU A 125 -6.48 35.55 32.73
C GLU A 125 -7.34 35.86 31.50
N VAL A 126 -7.37 34.95 30.52
CA VAL A 126 -8.16 35.08 29.30
C VAL A 126 -9.25 34.00 29.28
N PRO A 127 -10.53 34.37 29.12
CA PRO A 127 -11.61 33.40 29.00
C PRO A 127 -11.37 32.38 27.88
N LEU A 128 -11.31 31.09 28.25
CA LEU A 128 -11.22 29.98 27.30
C LEU A 128 -12.61 29.40 27.03
N VAL A 129 -13.04 29.48 25.79
CA VAL A 129 -14.29 28.91 25.28
C VAL A 129 -13.96 27.63 24.52
N ILE A 130 -14.46 26.51 25.03
CA ILE A 130 -14.31 25.19 24.41
C ILE A 130 -15.66 24.82 23.82
N HIS A 131 -15.76 24.81 22.50
CA HIS A 131 -17.02 24.56 21.80
C HIS A 131 -16.99 23.16 21.15
N PRO A 132 -17.99 22.30 21.38
CA PRO A 132 -18.27 21.22 20.46
C PRO A 132 -18.78 21.86 19.15
N HIS A 133 -18.13 21.55 18.03
CA HIS A 133 -18.31 22.22 16.72
C HIS A 133 -17.64 23.59 16.61
N GLY A 134 -16.37 23.67 17.01
CA GLY A 134 -15.59 24.90 16.91
C GLY A 134 -15.54 25.51 15.50
N GLU A 135 -15.78 24.72 14.45
CA GLU A 135 -15.81 25.20 13.05
C GLU A 135 -16.90 26.24 12.73
N GLU A 136 -17.91 26.41 13.60
CA GLU A 136 -18.92 27.48 13.45
C GLU A 136 -18.35 28.87 13.81
N GLU A 137 -17.23 28.90 14.54
CA GLU A 137 -16.52 30.12 14.90
C GLU A 137 -15.46 30.46 13.85
N LEU A 138 -15.57 31.66 13.27
CA LEU A 138 -14.74 32.07 12.11
C LEU A 138 -13.24 31.91 12.39
N ALA A 139 -12.74 32.35 13.54
CA ALA A 139 -11.30 32.25 13.84
C ALA A 139 -10.81 30.79 13.92
N VAL A 140 -11.62 29.88 14.44
CA VAL A 140 -11.29 28.44 14.51
C VAL A 140 -11.34 27.84 13.13
N MET A 141 -12.33 28.21 12.31
CA MET A 141 -12.43 27.79 10.91
C MET A 141 -11.20 28.22 10.08
N LEU A 142 -10.73 29.46 10.25
CA LEU A 142 -9.50 29.94 9.60
C LEU A 142 -8.27 29.18 10.09
N ALA A 143 -8.17 28.94 11.40
CA ALA A 143 -7.09 28.13 11.97
C ALA A 143 -7.10 26.69 11.42
N SER A 144 -8.27 26.09 11.24
CA SER A 144 -8.45 24.77 10.63
C SER A 144 -7.85 24.69 9.23
N LEU A 145 -8.12 25.71 8.41
CA LEU A 145 -7.57 25.82 7.05
C LEU A 145 -6.05 25.97 7.05
N LEU A 146 -5.51 26.83 7.93
CA LEU A 146 -4.06 26.99 8.09
C LEU A 146 -3.38 25.69 8.55
N ALA A 147 -3.95 25.01 9.54
CA ALA A 147 -3.43 23.74 10.06
C ALA A 147 -3.47 22.67 8.98
N ARG A 148 -4.58 22.54 8.24
CA ARG A 148 -4.75 21.57 7.15
C ARG A 148 -3.78 21.82 6.00
N ALA A 149 -3.65 23.06 5.53
CA ALA A 149 -2.70 23.43 4.48
C ALA A 149 -1.25 23.11 4.91
N THR A 150 -0.89 23.49 6.13
CA THR A 150 0.43 23.19 6.70
C THR A 150 0.70 21.69 6.75
N PHE A 151 -0.28 20.89 7.21
CA PHE A 151 -0.14 19.43 7.24
C PHE A 151 0.10 18.85 5.84
N LEU A 152 -0.67 19.29 4.84
CA LEU A 152 -0.55 18.85 3.45
C LEU A 152 0.81 19.19 2.84
N GLU A 153 1.27 20.44 3.02
CA GLU A 153 2.58 20.88 2.54
C GLU A 153 3.72 20.04 3.15
N GLN A 154 3.63 19.77 4.46
CA GLN A 154 4.66 18.99 5.14
C GLN A 154 4.62 17.51 4.76
N LEU A 155 3.43 16.94 4.54
CA LEU A 155 3.27 15.57 4.05
C LEU A 155 3.84 15.42 2.63
N ASN A 156 3.62 16.42 1.76
CA ASN A 156 4.19 16.45 0.42
C ASN A 156 5.72 16.57 0.48
N LYS A 157 6.26 17.47 1.31
CA LYS A 157 7.73 17.58 1.52
C LYS A 157 8.34 16.28 2.03
N LEU A 158 7.68 15.59 2.97
CA LEU A 158 8.11 14.27 3.44
C LEU A 158 8.10 13.25 2.29
N SER A 159 7.03 13.24 1.49
CA SER A 159 6.89 12.35 0.34
C SER A 159 8.01 12.54 -0.68
N GLU A 160 8.32 13.80 -1.03
CA GLU A 160 9.43 14.16 -1.92
C GLU A 160 10.78 13.74 -1.34
N SER A 161 11.01 14.00 -0.05
CA SER A 161 12.29 13.71 0.60
C SER A 161 12.60 12.21 0.69
N GLU A 162 11.58 11.37 0.80
CA GLU A 162 11.75 9.91 0.91
C GLU A 162 11.58 9.19 -0.44
N GLY A 163 11.07 9.92 -1.46
CA GLY A 163 10.83 9.41 -2.81
C GLY A 163 9.61 8.48 -2.91
N VAL A 164 8.63 8.66 -2.03
CA VAL A 164 7.41 7.83 -1.93
C VAL A 164 6.21 8.73 -1.66
N VAL A 165 5.11 8.52 -2.37
CA VAL A 165 3.85 9.26 -2.10
C VAL A 165 3.23 8.75 -0.80
N LEU A 166 3.15 9.59 0.23
CA LEU A 166 2.57 9.23 1.53
C LEU A 166 1.08 9.61 1.58
N PRO A 167 0.15 8.65 1.58
CA PRO A 167 -1.29 8.93 1.62
C PRO A 167 -1.75 9.41 2.99
N LYS A 168 -2.87 10.14 3.01
CA LYS A 168 -3.56 10.60 4.23
C LYS A 168 -4.36 9.49 4.91
N GLY A 169 -4.68 9.71 6.17
CA GLY A 169 -5.55 8.88 7.00
C GLY A 169 -4.87 7.61 7.51
N ALA A 170 -5.66 6.55 7.67
CA ALA A 170 -5.23 5.25 8.14
C ALA A 170 -5.95 4.10 7.38
N SER A 171 -6.15 4.28 6.07
CA SER A 171 -6.85 3.35 5.19
C SER A 171 -5.97 2.16 4.75
N THR A 172 -6.54 1.21 4.01
CA THR A 172 -5.79 0.11 3.39
C THR A 172 -4.67 0.61 2.47
N GLU A 173 -4.85 1.74 1.79
CA GLU A 173 -3.83 2.36 0.95
C GLU A 173 -2.60 2.78 1.78
N VAL A 174 -2.84 3.37 2.96
CA VAL A 174 -1.80 3.73 3.93
C VAL A 174 -1.03 2.49 4.40
N GLU A 175 -1.74 1.39 4.66
CA GLU A 175 -1.10 0.12 5.03
C GLU A 175 -0.23 -0.44 3.89
N LEU A 176 -0.69 -0.37 2.64
CA LEU A 176 0.08 -0.84 1.48
C LEU A 176 1.36 -0.04 1.28
N VAL A 177 1.26 1.29 1.27
CA VAL A 177 2.42 2.19 1.16
C VAL A 177 3.35 2.01 2.35
N GLY A 178 2.81 1.83 3.57
CA GLY A 178 3.61 1.56 4.76
C GLY A 178 4.40 0.26 4.68
N LYS A 179 3.82 -0.81 4.12
CA LYS A 179 4.53 -2.08 3.92
C LYS A 179 5.65 -1.92 2.90
N GLU A 180 5.38 -1.28 1.77
CA GLU A 180 6.39 -0.99 0.75
C GLU A 180 7.53 -0.13 1.30
N PHE A 181 7.20 0.89 2.09
CA PHE A 181 8.18 1.75 2.75
C PHE A 181 9.08 0.96 3.71
N VAL A 182 8.51 0.07 4.53
CA VAL A 182 9.30 -0.80 5.43
C VAL A 182 10.20 -1.75 4.63
N LEU A 183 9.70 -2.35 3.55
CA LEU A 183 10.48 -3.26 2.70
C LEU A 183 11.66 -2.55 2.03
N THR A 184 11.48 -1.29 1.61
CA THR A 184 12.48 -0.54 0.85
C THR A 184 13.46 0.24 1.73
N LYS A 185 13.01 0.78 2.86
CA LYS A 185 13.78 1.67 3.73
C LYS A 185 14.08 1.09 5.13
N GLY A 186 13.48 -0.04 5.48
CA GLY A 186 13.59 -0.69 6.79
C GLY A 186 12.63 -0.13 7.85
N GLU A 187 12.35 -0.92 8.87
CA GLU A 187 11.39 -0.58 9.95
C GLU A 187 11.77 0.70 10.70
N HIS A 188 13.06 0.89 10.98
CA HIS A 188 13.56 2.07 11.70
C HIS A 188 13.28 3.39 10.96
N ALA A 189 13.09 3.35 9.64
CA ALA A 189 12.78 4.52 8.84
C ALA A 189 11.36 5.06 9.09
N LEU A 190 10.42 4.22 9.54
CA LEU A 190 9.03 4.63 9.78
C LEU A 190 8.94 5.82 10.76
N GLY A 191 9.83 5.88 11.75
CA GLY A 191 9.84 6.96 12.74
C GLY A 191 10.11 8.35 12.14
N ARG A 192 10.63 8.43 10.91
CA ARG A 192 10.85 9.69 10.18
C ARG A 192 9.59 10.21 9.50
N VAL A 193 8.68 9.33 9.13
CA VAL A 193 7.52 9.64 8.27
C VAL A 193 6.18 9.40 8.94
N ALA A 194 6.11 8.61 10.01
CA ALA A 194 4.86 8.13 10.58
C ALA A 194 4.79 8.22 12.11
N LYS A 195 3.57 8.23 12.64
CA LYS A 195 3.27 8.19 14.08
C LYS A 195 3.23 6.74 14.57
N LEU A 196 4.29 6.29 15.23
CA LEU A 196 4.53 4.86 15.48
C LEU A 196 3.55 4.20 16.47
N HIS A 197 2.87 4.96 17.32
CA HIS A 197 1.90 4.40 18.28
C HIS A 197 0.58 3.94 17.65
N PHE A 198 0.33 4.24 16.36
CA PHE A 198 -0.88 3.80 15.68
C PHE A 198 -0.90 2.28 15.53
N LYS A 199 -2.09 1.68 15.58
CA LYS A 199 -2.30 0.25 15.27
C LYS A 199 -1.79 -0.12 13.87
N THR A 200 -1.74 0.84 12.95
CA THR A 200 -1.15 0.68 11.61
C THR A 200 0.27 0.14 11.72
N THR A 201 1.12 0.71 12.58
CA THR A 201 2.50 0.23 12.79
C THR A 201 2.53 -1.24 13.16
N GLU A 202 1.69 -1.68 14.09
CA GLU A 202 1.60 -3.09 14.47
C GLU A 202 1.25 -3.95 13.25
N LYS A 203 0.27 -3.56 12.43
CA LYS A 203 -0.07 -4.30 11.20
C LYS A 203 1.08 -4.35 10.19
N LEU A 204 1.86 -3.28 10.07
CA LEU A 204 3.03 -3.22 9.19
C LEU A 204 4.14 -4.17 9.67
N LEU A 205 4.37 -4.24 10.98
CA LEU A 205 5.48 -5.00 11.58
C LEU A 205 5.11 -6.46 11.92
N THR A 206 3.84 -6.75 12.20
CA THR A 206 3.32 -8.12 12.40
C THR A 206 3.22 -8.89 11.10
N THR A 207 3.21 -8.20 9.96
CA THR A 207 3.42 -8.83 8.65
C THR A 207 4.91 -8.94 8.35
N ALA A 208 5.66 -9.58 9.24
CA ALA A 208 6.81 -10.36 8.80
C ALA A 208 6.31 -11.21 7.62
N PRO A 209 7.00 -11.24 6.47
CA PRO A 209 6.58 -12.09 5.37
C PRO A 209 6.37 -13.47 5.97
N HIS A 210 5.18 -14.04 5.78
CA HIS A 210 4.97 -15.44 6.09
C HIS A 210 6.10 -16.16 5.36
N ARG A 211 7.16 -16.53 6.08
CA ARG A 211 8.17 -17.43 5.57
C ARG A 211 7.41 -18.73 5.38
N LEU A 212 6.84 -18.91 4.19
CA LEU A 212 6.41 -20.22 3.76
C LEU A 212 7.70 -21.00 3.65
N TRP A 213 8.00 -21.71 4.72
CA TRP A 213 8.94 -22.79 4.69
C TRP A 213 8.44 -23.75 3.60
N ALA A 214 9.18 -23.81 2.51
CA ALA A 214 9.03 -24.81 1.47
C ALA A 214 10.13 -25.86 1.69
N PRO A 215 10.05 -26.71 2.74
CA PRO A 215 11.12 -27.66 3.05
C PRO A 215 11.40 -28.62 1.88
N TRP A 216 10.40 -28.91 1.04
CA TRP A 216 10.59 -29.64 -0.22
C TRP A 216 11.55 -28.95 -1.22
N ARG A 217 11.74 -27.64 -1.12
CA ARG A 217 12.66 -26.88 -1.98
C ARG A 217 14.12 -27.02 -1.54
N VAL A 218 14.37 -27.40 -0.28
CA VAL A 218 15.73 -27.62 0.24
C VAL A 218 16.42 -28.73 -0.56
N GLU A 219 15.74 -29.86 -0.77
CA GLU A 219 16.27 -30.99 -1.55
C GLU A 219 16.67 -30.61 -2.98
N TYR A 220 16.02 -29.61 -3.57
CA TYR A 220 16.37 -29.09 -4.90
C TYR A 220 17.55 -28.11 -4.86
N ILE A 221 17.59 -27.20 -3.88
CA ILE A 221 18.68 -26.22 -3.73
C ILE A 221 19.99 -26.93 -3.36
N THR A 222 19.90 -27.97 -2.52
CA THR A 222 21.05 -28.75 -2.05
C THR A 222 21.31 -30.00 -2.90
N GLY A 223 20.37 -30.37 -3.77
CA GLY A 223 20.48 -31.53 -4.63
C GLY A 223 21.50 -31.32 -5.77
N PRO A 224 22.09 -32.40 -6.30
CA PRO A 224 22.99 -32.29 -7.45
C PRO A 224 22.20 -31.75 -8.65
N ARG A 225 22.66 -30.63 -9.23
CA ARG A 225 22.14 -30.15 -10.52
C ARG A 225 22.51 -31.19 -11.58
N LYS A 226 21.57 -32.05 -11.93
CA LYS A 226 21.73 -32.95 -13.08
C LYS A 226 21.75 -32.08 -14.33
N GLY A 227 22.86 -32.08 -15.06
CA GLY A 227 22.93 -31.44 -16.37
C GLY A 227 22.01 -32.14 -17.35
N GLY A 228 21.25 -31.38 -18.14
CA GLY A 228 20.35 -31.91 -19.16
C GLY A 228 19.02 -31.14 -19.27
N CYS A 229 18.25 -31.44 -20.31
CA CYS A 229 16.93 -30.86 -20.50
C CYS A 229 15.86 -31.64 -19.71
N ILE A 230 15.13 -30.92 -18.84
CA ILE A 230 14.08 -31.49 -17.99
C ILE A 230 12.94 -32.12 -18.79
N PHE A 231 12.64 -31.59 -19.98
CA PHE A 231 11.57 -32.10 -20.85
C PHE A 231 11.97 -33.43 -21.49
N CYS A 232 13.22 -33.55 -21.95
CA CYS A 232 13.74 -34.82 -22.44
C CYS A 232 13.82 -35.87 -21.33
N GLU A 233 14.18 -35.48 -20.10
CA GLU A 233 14.17 -36.40 -18.95
C GLU A 233 12.74 -36.84 -18.59
N ALA A 234 11.77 -35.91 -18.66
CA ALA A 234 10.37 -36.22 -18.43
C ALA A 234 9.79 -37.19 -19.46
N LEU A 235 10.14 -37.04 -20.74
CA LEU A 235 9.76 -37.97 -21.80
C LEU A 235 10.38 -39.36 -21.60
N LYS A 236 11.61 -39.45 -21.10
CA LYS A 236 12.26 -40.74 -20.78
C LYS A 236 11.61 -41.44 -19.59
N ASN A 237 11.03 -40.69 -18.65
CA ASN A 237 10.49 -41.19 -17.39
C ASN A 237 9.03 -40.78 -17.16
N MET A 238 8.17 -40.88 -18.20
CA MET A 238 6.80 -40.35 -18.16
C MET A 238 5.99 -40.76 -16.92
N GLY A 239 6.15 -42.01 -16.45
CA GLY A 239 5.44 -42.53 -15.27
C GLY A 239 5.86 -41.91 -13.93
N LYS A 240 6.92 -41.09 -13.88
CA LYS A 240 7.43 -40.42 -12.67
C LYS A 240 7.59 -38.91 -12.82
N SER A 241 7.26 -38.34 -13.98
CA SER A 241 7.58 -36.95 -14.32
C SER A 241 6.35 -36.06 -14.54
N TYR A 242 5.21 -36.42 -13.96
CA TYR A 242 3.94 -35.68 -14.06
C TYR A 242 3.52 -35.34 -15.50
N VAL A 243 3.87 -36.22 -16.45
CA VAL A 243 3.42 -36.13 -17.84
C VAL A 243 1.95 -36.54 -17.87
N LEU A 244 1.11 -35.64 -18.37
CA LEU A 244 -0.34 -35.83 -18.46
C LEU A 244 -0.71 -36.49 -19.78
N TYR A 245 -0.09 -36.07 -20.87
CA TYR A 245 -0.35 -36.56 -22.22
C TYR A 245 0.91 -36.47 -23.07
N CYS A 246 1.11 -37.42 -23.99
CA CYS A 246 2.19 -37.41 -24.98
C CYS A 246 1.65 -37.97 -26.28
N SER A 247 1.85 -37.22 -27.37
CA SER A 247 1.59 -37.68 -28.74
C SER A 247 2.91 -37.68 -29.53
N GLU A 248 2.82 -37.69 -30.86
CA GLU A 248 3.97 -37.82 -31.74
C GLU A 248 4.87 -36.57 -31.72
N TRP A 249 4.27 -35.37 -31.80
CA TRP A 249 4.99 -34.11 -31.98
C TRP A 249 5.06 -33.27 -30.71
N ALA A 250 4.13 -33.45 -29.76
CA ALA A 250 4.10 -32.67 -28.53
C ALA A 250 3.56 -33.44 -27.31
N PHE A 251 3.77 -32.87 -26.13
CA PHE A 251 3.32 -33.45 -24.87
C PHE A 251 2.96 -32.38 -23.84
N VAL A 252 2.18 -32.78 -22.84
CA VAL A 252 1.73 -31.93 -21.72
C VAL A 252 2.30 -32.46 -20.42
N VAL A 253 2.95 -31.59 -19.66
CA VAL A 253 3.55 -31.90 -18.37
C VAL A 253 3.19 -30.86 -17.33
N MET A 254 2.98 -31.27 -16.08
CA MET A 254 2.78 -30.31 -15.00
C MET A 254 4.09 -29.63 -14.63
N ASN A 255 4.01 -28.34 -14.32
CA ASN A 255 5.14 -27.67 -13.70
C ASN A 255 5.21 -28.06 -12.21
N ILE A 256 6.30 -28.72 -11.81
CA ILE A 256 6.56 -29.09 -10.42
C ILE A 256 6.83 -27.88 -9.50
N PHE A 257 7.03 -26.69 -10.09
CA PHE A 257 7.10 -25.40 -9.41
C PHE A 257 6.05 -24.46 -10.00
N PRO A 258 4.76 -24.74 -9.78
CA PRO A 258 3.69 -24.05 -10.47
C PRO A 258 3.57 -22.58 -10.03
N TYR A 259 3.21 -21.67 -10.95
CA TYR A 259 2.83 -20.30 -10.57
C TYR A 259 1.52 -20.31 -9.78
N ASN A 260 0.54 -21.10 -10.26
CA ASN A 260 -0.73 -21.40 -9.63
C ASN A 260 -1.02 -22.90 -9.76
N ASN A 261 -1.84 -23.46 -8.86
CA ASN A 261 -2.30 -24.85 -8.96
C ASN A 261 -2.81 -25.16 -10.36
N GLY A 262 -2.33 -26.25 -10.97
CA GLY A 262 -2.69 -26.59 -12.35
C GLY A 262 -1.87 -25.88 -13.43
N HIS A 263 -0.71 -25.29 -13.09
CA HIS A 263 0.24 -24.77 -14.08
C HIS A 263 0.77 -25.92 -14.96
N LEU A 264 0.42 -25.87 -16.24
CA LEU A 264 0.86 -26.84 -17.25
C LEU A 264 1.90 -26.23 -18.19
N MET A 265 2.71 -27.10 -18.78
CA MET A 265 3.64 -26.78 -19.85
C MET A 265 3.37 -27.71 -21.04
N VAL A 266 3.22 -27.14 -22.23
CA VAL A 266 3.11 -27.88 -23.50
C VAL A 266 4.41 -27.69 -24.26
N ALA A 267 5.07 -28.79 -24.61
CA ALA A 267 6.38 -28.75 -25.27
C ALA A 267 6.42 -29.74 -26.46
N PRO A 268 7.22 -29.46 -27.50
CA PRO A 268 7.46 -30.42 -28.57
C PRO A 268 8.25 -31.62 -28.04
N THR A 269 8.04 -32.81 -28.61
CA THR A 269 8.80 -34.02 -28.28
C THR A 269 10.28 -33.88 -28.68
N ARG A 270 10.53 -33.14 -29.76
CA ARG A 270 11.87 -32.77 -30.22
C ARG A 270 12.49 -31.68 -29.33
N HIS A 271 13.79 -31.78 -29.09
CA HIS A 271 14.56 -30.78 -28.34
C HIS A 271 14.91 -29.60 -29.25
N ILE A 272 14.13 -28.54 -29.18
CA ILE A 272 14.32 -27.30 -29.96
C ILE A 272 14.07 -26.08 -29.07
N GLY A 273 14.97 -25.09 -29.13
CA GLY A 273 14.92 -23.90 -28.27
C GLY A 273 14.22 -22.71 -28.90
N GLU A 274 14.02 -22.74 -30.22
CA GLU A 274 13.58 -21.59 -31.01
C GLU A 274 12.23 -21.86 -31.70
N LEU A 275 11.31 -20.90 -31.61
CA LEU A 275 9.96 -21.05 -32.18
C LEU A 275 9.98 -21.26 -33.69
N ARG A 276 10.93 -20.64 -34.39
CA ARG A 276 11.10 -20.74 -35.85
C ARG A 276 11.53 -22.12 -36.35
N GLU A 277 11.96 -23.00 -35.44
CA GLU A 277 12.43 -24.35 -35.79
C GLU A 277 11.31 -25.39 -35.76
N LEU A 278 10.11 -25.02 -35.28
CA LEU A 278 8.93 -25.88 -35.28
C LEU A 278 8.46 -26.16 -36.71
N THR A 279 8.13 -27.41 -37.00
CA THR A 279 7.38 -27.76 -38.21
C THR A 279 5.91 -27.35 -38.07
N THR A 280 5.18 -27.37 -39.19
CA THR A 280 3.74 -27.08 -39.20
C THR A 280 2.98 -28.08 -38.32
N GLU A 281 3.36 -29.35 -38.36
CA GLU A 281 2.76 -30.43 -37.59
C GLU A 281 2.99 -30.22 -36.08
N GLU A 282 4.23 -29.91 -35.68
CA GLU A 282 4.57 -29.59 -34.29
C GLU A 282 3.79 -28.37 -33.79
N LEU A 283 3.71 -27.30 -34.59
CA LEU A 283 2.99 -26.07 -34.22
C LEU A 283 1.48 -26.28 -34.06
N VAL A 284 0.87 -27.03 -34.98
CA VAL A 284 -0.56 -27.38 -34.92
C VAL A 284 -0.84 -28.25 -33.70
N GLU A 285 -0.01 -29.24 -33.43
CA GLU A 285 -0.23 -30.15 -32.30
C GLU A 285 -0.03 -29.45 -30.95
N VAL A 286 1.01 -28.61 -30.81
CA VAL A 286 1.19 -27.75 -29.63
C VAL A 286 -0.05 -26.88 -29.41
N GLY A 287 -0.56 -26.24 -30.47
CA GLY A 287 -1.77 -25.41 -30.40
C GLY A 287 -3.01 -26.20 -29.93
N ARG A 288 -3.23 -27.40 -30.47
CA ARG A 288 -4.32 -28.29 -30.06
C ARG A 288 -4.21 -28.73 -28.61
N LEU A 289 -3.00 -29.07 -28.16
CA LEU A 289 -2.77 -29.45 -26.77
C LEU A 289 -2.96 -28.29 -25.80
N VAL A 290 -2.62 -27.06 -26.21
CA VAL A 290 -2.93 -25.85 -25.43
C VAL A 290 -4.44 -25.68 -25.28
N GLN A 291 -5.21 -25.79 -26.37
CA GLN A 291 -6.67 -25.71 -26.33
C GLN A 291 -7.28 -26.78 -25.43
N ALA A 292 -6.88 -28.04 -25.61
CA ALA A 292 -7.36 -29.16 -24.80
C ALA A 292 -7.03 -28.97 -23.31
N SER A 293 -5.82 -28.49 -23.00
CA SER A 293 -5.39 -28.22 -21.63
C SER A 293 -6.24 -27.15 -20.95
N VAL A 294 -6.59 -26.07 -21.67
CA VAL A 294 -7.47 -25.01 -21.15
C VAL A 294 -8.86 -25.56 -20.85
N GLU A 295 -9.44 -26.37 -21.75
CA GLU A 295 -10.77 -26.96 -21.55
C GLU A 295 -10.79 -27.93 -20.36
N ILE A 296 -9.78 -28.80 -20.25
CA ILE A 296 -9.65 -29.71 -19.11
C ILE A 296 -9.52 -28.93 -17.80
N LEU A 297 -8.67 -27.90 -17.76
CA LEU A 297 -8.51 -27.06 -16.56
C LEU A 297 -9.81 -26.32 -16.20
N ARG A 298 -10.55 -25.80 -17.19
CA ARG A 298 -11.88 -25.19 -16.99
C ARG A 298 -12.85 -26.17 -16.34
N LYS A 299 -12.88 -27.41 -16.83
CA LYS A 299 -13.75 -28.46 -16.34
C LYS A 299 -13.40 -28.94 -14.93
N VAL A 300 -12.13 -29.14 -14.65
CA VAL A 300 -11.66 -29.79 -13.41
C VAL A 300 -11.46 -28.80 -12.27
N MET A 301 -11.02 -27.58 -12.58
CA MET A 301 -10.56 -26.62 -11.57
C MET A 301 -11.37 -25.31 -11.55
N HIS A 302 -12.23 -25.08 -12.54
CA HIS A 302 -13.07 -23.88 -12.65
C HIS A 302 -12.33 -22.53 -12.49
N PRO A 303 -11.17 -22.29 -13.13
CA PRO A 303 -10.56 -20.97 -13.16
C PRO A 303 -11.43 -19.93 -13.87
N HIS A 304 -11.33 -18.68 -13.42
CA HIS A 304 -11.98 -17.53 -14.03
C HIS A 304 -11.22 -17.00 -15.27
N GLY A 305 -9.92 -17.29 -15.39
CA GLY A 305 -9.08 -16.86 -16.52
C GLY A 305 -7.79 -17.67 -16.66
N PHE A 306 -6.94 -17.29 -17.62
CA PHE A 306 -5.66 -17.95 -17.88
C PHE A 306 -4.59 -16.95 -18.31
N ASN A 307 -3.33 -17.15 -17.90
CA ASN A 307 -2.17 -16.60 -18.59
C ASN A 307 -1.54 -17.70 -19.44
N ILE A 308 -1.39 -17.45 -20.75
CA ILE A 308 -0.80 -18.40 -21.70
C ILE A 308 0.31 -17.68 -22.43
N GLY A 309 1.51 -18.26 -22.47
CA GLY A 309 2.66 -17.60 -23.09
C GLY A 309 3.91 -18.46 -23.16
N ILE A 310 4.89 -18.00 -23.94
CA ILE A 310 6.17 -18.64 -24.18
C ILE A 310 7.26 -17.60 -23.93
N ASN A 311 8.34 -17.98 -23.25
CA ASN A 311 9.57 -17.19 -23.16
C ASN A 311 10.65 -17.84 -24.02
N VAL A 312 11.25 -17.09 -24.95
CA VAL A 312 12.32 -17.59 -25.84
C VAL A 312 13.63 -16.87 -25.53
N GLY A 313 14.68 -17.63 -25.26
CA GLY A 313 16.00 -17.13 -24.92
C GLY A 313 16.18 -16.72 -23.45
N LYS A 314 17.44 -16.68 -23.02
CA LYS A 314 17.83 -16.43 -21.62
C LYS A 314 17.34 -15.09 -21.08
N VAL A 315 17.40 -14.03 -21.89
CA VAL A 315 17.02 -12.66 -21.48
C VAL A 315 15.52 -12.52 -21.28
N ALA A 316 14.71 -13.27 -22.03
CA ALA A 316 13.26 -13.31 -21.84
C ALA A 316 12.82 -14.11 -20.60
N GLY A 317 13.77 -14.64 -19.81
CA GLY A 317 13.47 -15.43 -18.63
C GLY A 317 13.00 -16.85 -18.94
N ALA A 318 13.45 -17.45 -20.05
CA ALA A 318 13.23 -18.86 -20.31
C ALA A 318 13.93 -19.71 -19.24
N GLY A 319 13.14 -20.46 -18.45
CA GLY A 319 13.67 -21.35 -17.40
C GLY A 319 14.46 -22.53 -17.97
N VAL A 320 14.18 -22.90 -19.22
CA VAL A 320 14.91 -23.89 -20.01
C VAL A 320 15.17 -23.23 -21.36
N VAL A 321 16.43 -22.84 -21.61
CA VAL A 321 16.77 -22.02 -22.77
C VAL A 321 16.71 -22.81 -24.08
N ASP A 322 17.06 -24.09 -24.04
CA ASP A 322 17.23 -24.92 -25.23
C ASP A 322 15.99 -25.75 -25.60
N HIS A 323 14.88 -25.63 -24.86
CA HIS A 323 13.64 -26.37 -25.14
C HIS A 323 12.40 -25.50 -24.93
N ILE A 324 11.77 -25.13 -26.04
CA ILE A 324 10.58 -24.27 -26.07
C ILE A 324 9.38 -24.94 -25.42
N HIS A 325 8.59 -24.18 -24.67
CA HIS A 325 7.38 -24.68 -24.04
C HIS A 325 6.38 -23.54 -23.79
N VAL A 326 5.11 -23.85 -23.97
CA VAL A 326 3.98 -22.96 -23.68
C VAL A 326 3.55 -23.15 -22.25
N HIS A 327 3.60 -22.09 -21.46
CA HIS A 327 3.03 -22.04 -20.12
C HIS A 327 1.52 -21.83 -20.20
N ILE A 328 0.77 -22.57 -19.39
CA ILE A 328 -0.68 -22.39 -19.19
C ILE A 328 -0.92 -22.27 -17.69
N VAL A 329 -1.22 -21.06 -17.23
CA VAL A 329 -1.40 -20.75 -15.81
C VAL A 329 -2.86 -20.39 -15.54
N PRO A 330 -3.65 -21.24 -14.87
CA PRO A 330 -5.05 -20.94 -14.52
C PRO A 330 -5.14 -19.83 -13.46
N ARG A 331 -6.18 -18.99 -13.55
CA ARG A 331 -6.37 -17.77 -12.74
C ARG A 331 -7.73 -17.69 -12.06
N TRP A 332 -7.78 -17.12 -10.86
CA TRP A 332 -9.01 -16.85 -10.09
C TRP A 332 -9.10 -15.37 -9.67
N LEU A 333 -10.32 -14.89 -9.46
CA LEU A 333 -10.55 -13.53 -9.00
C LEU A 333 -10.03 -13.40 -7.57
N GLY A 334 -9.10 -12.46 -7.34
CA GLY A 334 -8.39 -12.33 -6.07
C GLY A 334 -7.08 -13.12 -6.01
N ASP A 335 -6.70 -13.84 -7.07
CA ASP A 335 -5.34 -14.35 -7.19
C ASP A 335 -4.37 -13.20 -7.54
N THR A 336 -3.29 -13.10 -6.78
CA THR A 336 -2.41 -11.93 -6.85
C THR A 336 -1.39 -12.12 -7.97
N ASN A 337 -1.59 -11.43 -9.09
CA ASN A 337 -0.60 -11.32 -10.17
C ASN A 337 0.67 -10.53 -9.78
N PHE A 338 0.65 -9.86 -8.62
CA PHE A 338 1.68 -8.91 -8.19
C PHE A 338 2.67 -9.46 -7.14
N MET A 339 2.44 -10.66 -6.59
CA MET A 339 3.31 -11.23 -5.55
C MET A 339 4.77 -11.54 -5.96
N PRO A 340 5.10 -11.87 -7.23
CA PRO A 340 6.51 -12.08 -7.59
C PRO A 340 7.36 -10.80 -7.57
N VAL A 341 6.73 -9.62 -7.62
CA VAL A 341 7.46 -8.34 -7.65
C VAL A 341 7.69 -7.79 -6.24
N ILE A 342 6.84 -8.14 -5.26
CA ILE A 342 6.85 -7.48 -3.93
C ILE A 342 7.00 -8.48 -2.76
N GLY A 343 6.78 -9.78 -2.94
CA GLY A 343 6.61 -10.69 -1.79
C GLY A 343 7.53 -11.91 -1.71
N ASP A 344 8.26 -12.28 -2.77
CA ASP A 344 9.12 -13.48 -2.88
C ASP A 344 8.55 -14.77 -2.22
N THR A 345 7.23 -14.85 -2.12
CA THR A 345 6.51 -15.87 -1.38
C THR A 345 5.28 -16.24 -2.20
N LYS A 346 5.27 -17.47 -2.73
CA LYS A 346 4.12 -18.04 -3.45
C LYS A 346 3.47 -19.11 -2.60
N VAL A 347 2.17 -18.95 -2.33
CA VAL A 347 1.33 -20.00 -1.75
C VAL A 347 0.84 -20.89 -2.89
N VAL A 348 1.36 -22.11 -3.01
CA VAL A 348 0.78 -23.14 -3.86
C VAL A 348 -0.13 -23.99 -2.97
N SER A 349 -1.44 -23.76 -3.05
CA SER A 349 -2.42 -24.28 -2.07
C SER A 349 -2.79 -25.77 -2.22
N ALA A 350 -2.14 -26.54 -3.11
CA ALA A 350 -2.43 -27.99 -3.26
C ALA A 350 -1.18 -28.82 -3.56
N ALA A 351 -1.13 -30.05 -3.02
CA ALA A 351 -0.09 -31.03 -3.34
C ALA A 351 -0.18 -31.46 -4.81
N LEU A 352 0.97 -31.46 -5.51
CA LEU A 352 1.07 -31.77 -6.94
C LEU A 352 0.43 -33.11 -7.30
N ASP A 353 0.62 -34.15 -6.48
CA ASP A 353 0.07 -35.49 -6.72
C ASP A 353 -1.46 -35.51 -6.78
N LYS A 354 -2.10 -34.69 -5.94
CA LYS A 354 -3.56 -34.58 -5.93
C LYS A 354 -4.06 -33.97 -7.25
N ILE A 355 -3.41 -32.92 -7.72
CA ILE A 355 -3.76 -32.27 -8.98
C ILE A 355 -3.47 -33.19 -10.16
N TYR A 356 -2.35 -33.92 -10.15
CA TYR A 356 -2.03 -34.91 -11.16
C TYR A 356 -3.12 -35.99 -11.26
N GLY A 357 -3.54 -36.56 -10.12
CA GLY A 357 -4.62 -37.56 -10.08
C GLY A 357 -5.98 -37.04 -10.56
N MET A 358 -6.26 -35.74 -10.41
CA MET A 358 -7.46 -35.10 -10.93
C MET A 358 -7.40 -34.87 -12.45
N LEU A 359 -6.24 -34.48 -12.97
CA LEU A 359 -6.08 -34.11 -14.38
C LEU A 359 -5.85 -35.33 -15.29
N LYS A 360 -5.01 -36.29 -14.85
CA LYS A 360 -4.57 -37.43 -15.68
C LYS A 360 -5.74 -38.19 -16.34
N PRO A 361 -6.84 -38.53 -15.63
CA PRO A 361 -7.97 -39.23 -16.25
C PRO A 361 -8.69 -38.44 -17.35
N GLU A 362 -8.66 -37.11 -17.32
CA GLU A 362 -9.26 -36.28 -18.38
C GLU A 362 -8.34 -36.21 -19.61
N PHE A 363 -7.02 -36.15 -19.39
CA PHE A 363 -6.04 -36.20 -20.47
C PHE A 363 -6.00 -37.58 -21.16
N ASP A 364 -6.22 -38.67 -20.42
CA ASP A 364 -6.29 -40.04 -20.98
C ASP A 364 -7.49 -40.24 -21.93
N LYS A 365 -8.49 -39.35 -21.90
CA LYS A 365 -9.65 -39.38 -22.79
C LYS A 365 -9.40 -38.67 -24.12
N LEU A 366 -8.28 -37.95 -24.27
CA LEU A 366 -7.97 -37.21 -25.50
C LEU A 366 -7.72 -38.18 -26.66
N LYS A 367 -8.34 -37.85 -27.81
CA LYS A 367 -8.13 -38.52 -29.10
C LYS A 367 -7.69 -37.46 -30.11
N LEU A 368 -6.44 -37.02 -29.99
CA LEU A 368 -5.86 -35.97 -30.82
C LEU A 368 -4.99 -36.55 -31.93
#